data_AF-A0A1E3GNK7-F1
#
_entry.id   AF-A0A1E3GNK7-F1
#
_cell.length_a   1.000
_cell.length_b   1.000
_cell.length_c   1.000
_cell.angle_alpha   90.00
_cell.angle_beta   90.00
_cell.angle_gamma   90.00
#
_symmetry.space_group_name_H-M   'P 1'
#
loop_
_entity.id
_entity.type
_entity.pdbx_description
1 polymer ?
#
loop_
_entity_poly.entity_id
_entity_poly.type
_entity_poly.pdbx_seq_one_letter_code
_entity_poly.pdbx_strand_id
1 'polypeptide(L)' 'MRQSLVTVIFAILLVGLAGCANNHIIATNDGQMIDSATKPELNNETGMVEYKDSEGKENQIPIEDVSSIKER' A
#
# COMPACT_ATOMS: atom_id res chain seq x y z
N MET A 1 -34.32 26.07 -1.94
CA MET A 1 -33.58 25.51 -3.10
C MET A 1 -32.06 25.61 -2.93
N ARG A 2 -31.48 26.78 -2.62
CA ARG A 2 -30.02 26.96 -2.46
C ARG A 2 -29.40 26.13 -1.32
N GLN A 3 -30.12 25.95 -0.21
CA GLN A 3 -29.65 25.22 0.98
C GLN A 3 -29.69 23.68 0.81
N SER A 4 -30.63 23.16 0.01
CA SER A 4 -30.70 21.74 -0.33
C SER A 4 -29.55 21.31 -1.25
N LEU A 5 -29.10 22.18 -2.15
CA LEU A 5 -27.94 21.93 -3.02
C LEU A 5 -26.64 21.78 -2.22
N VAL A 6 -26.43 22.62 -1.20
CA VAL A 6 -25.23 22.56 -0.34
C VAL A 6 -25.18 21.26 0.47
N THR A 7 -26.33 20.76 0.90
CA THR A 7 -26.43 19.53 1.71
C THR A 7 -26.11 18.27 0.89
N VAL A 8 -26.53 18.23 -0.39
CA VAL A 8 -26.25 17.10 -1.29
C VAL A 8 -24.76 17.04 -1.66
N ILE A 9 -24.11 18.19 -1.85
CA ILE A 9 -22.67 18.25 -2.16
C ILE A 9 -21.82 17.76 -0.98
N PHE A 10 -22.22 18.09 0.26
CA PHE A 10 -21.51 17.64 1.46
C PHE A 10 -21.66 16.13 1.71
N ALA A 11 -22.80 15.54 1.34
CA ALA A 11 -23.04 14.10 1.48
C ALA A 11 -22.19 13.25 0.52
N ILE A 12 -21.86 13.76 -0.68
CA ILE A 12 -21.04 13.04 -1.67
C ILE A 12 -19.55 13.02 -1.24
N LEU A 13 -19.08 14.07 -0.58
CA LEU A 13 -17.69 14.17 -0.10
C LEU A 13 -17.36 13.17 1.02
N LEU A 14 -18.36 12.69 1.78
CA LEU A 14 -18.15 11.74 2.88
C LEU A 14 -18.02 10.28 2.41
N VAL A 15 -18.46 9.94 1.20
CA VAL A 15 -18.49 8.55 0.71
C VAL A 15 -17.20 8.15 -0.03
N GLY A 16 -16.33 9.12 -0.38
CA GLY A 16 -15.14 8.89 -1.20
C GLY A 16 -13.88 8.40 -0.47
N LEU A 17 -13.86 8.29 0.86
CA LEU A 17 -12.66 7.91 1.62
C LEU A 17 -12.51 6.40 1.87
N ALA A 18 -13.29 5.55 1.20
CA ALA A 18 -13.06 4.10 1.19
C ALA A 18 -11.86 3.73 0.28
N GLY A 19 -10.71 4.38 0.49
CA GLY A 19 -9.44 3.89 0.00
C GLY A 19 -8.97 2.80 0.94
N CYS A 20 -9.46 1.57 0.77
CA CYS A 20 -8.84 0.41 1.41
C CYS A 20 -7.42 0.33 0.85
N ALA A 21 -6.45 0.84 1.61
CA ALA A 21 -5.05 0.70 1.27
C ALA A 21 -4.76 -0.80 1.20
N ASN A 22 -4.39 -1.27 0.00
CA ASN A 22 -4.02 -2.66 -0.26
C ASN A 22 -2.63 -2.88 0.34
N ASN A 23 -2.56 -2.90 1.66
CA ASN A 23 -1.32 -3.07 2.39
C ASN A 23 -0.87 -4.52 2.26
N HIS A 24 0.43 -4.71 2.11
CA HIS A 24 1.04 -6.02 2.02
C HIS A 24 2.03 -6.20 3.17
N ILE A 25 2.27 -7.45 3.55
CA ILE A 25 3.33 -7.84 4.44
C ILE A 25 4.36 -8.60 3.62
N ILE A 26 5.59 -8.12 3.66
CA ILE A 26 6.75 -8.85 3.15
C ILE A 26 7.36 -9.58 4.34
N ALA A 27 7.31 -10.90 4.31
CA ALA A 27 8.05 -11.72 5.26
C ALA A 27 9.44 -12.00 4.68
N THR A 28 10.48 -11.83 5.48
CA THR A 28 11.87 -12.10 5.10
C THR A 28 12.32 -13.47 5.62
N ASN A 29 13.44 -13.97 5.10
CA ASN A 29 14.02 -15.24 5.51
C ASN A 29 14.59 -15.24 6.93
N ASP A 30 14.99 -14.06 7.44
CA ASP A 30 15.46 -13.88 8.81
C ASP A 30 14.31 -13.64 9.83
N GLY A 31 13.07 -13.71 9.37
CA GLY A 31 11.87 -13.64 10.22
C GLY A 31 11.34 -12.23 10.48
N GLN A 32 11.87 -11.20 9.81
CA GLN A 32 11.28 -9.86 9.84
C GLN A 32 9.96 -9.84 9.03
N MET A 33 9.05 -8.96 9.45
CA MET A 33 7.82 -8.66 8.72
C MET A 33 7.80 -7.17 8.42
N ILE A 34 7.77 -6.84 7.14
CA ILE A 34 7.84 -5.47 6.65
C ILE A 34 6.48 -5.06 6.11
N ASP A 35 6.01 -3.90 6.55
CA ASP A 35 4.75 -3.32 6.12
C ASP A 35 4.93 -2.51 4.84
N SER A 36 4.23 -2.92 3.80
CA SER A 36 4.19 -2.21 2.53
C SER A 36 2.81 -1.56 2.33
N ALA A 37 2.81 -0.27 2.06
CA ALA A 37 1.62 0.51 1.71
C ALA A 37 1.15 0.26 0.27
N THR A 38 2.02 -0.30 -0.58
CA THR A 38 1.73 -0.68 -1.96
C THR A 38 1.93 -2.17 -2.17
N LYS A 39 1.51 -2.68 -3.33
CA LYS A 39 1.90 -4.02 -3.76
C LYS A 39 3.41 -4.03 -4.05
N PRO A 40 4.21 -4.90 -3.42
CA PRO A 40 5.63 -5.03 -3.76
C PRO A 40 5.80 -5.61 -5.17
N GLU A 41 6.77 -5.10 -5.92
CA GLU A 41 7.03 -5.52 -7.30
C GLU A 41 8.49 -5.96 -7.47
N LEU A 42 8.71 -7.05 -8.21
CA LEU A 42 10.05 -7.51 -8.54
C LEU A 42 10.59 -6.74 -9.74
N ASN A 43 11.68 -6.01 -9.53
CA ASN A 43 12.48 -5.47 -10.61
C ASN A 43 13.42 -6.57 -11.14
N ASN A 44 13.09 -7.10 -12.32
CA ASN A 44 13.85 -8.19 -12.95
C ASN A 44 15.25 -7.78 -13.45
N GLU A 45 15.51 -6.48 -13.61
CA GLU A 45 16.83 -5.99 -14.03
C GLU A 45 17.82 -5.97 -12.86
N THR A 46 17.34 -5.64 -11.66
CA THR A 46 18.16 -5.52 -10.45
C THR A 46 18.07 -6.73 -9.52
N GLY A 47 17.03 -7.55 -9.65
CA GLY A 47 16.75 -8.65 -8.71
C GLY A 47 16.18 -8.17 -7.36
N MET A 48 15.72 -6.92 -7.30
CA MET A 48 15.22 -6.29 -6.07
C MET A 48 13.70 -6.26 -6.07
N VAL A 49 13.09 -6.53 -4.92
CA VAL A 49 11.68 -6.22 -4.66
C VAL A 49 11.58 -4.78 -4.21
N GLU A 50 10.87 -3.97 -4.99
CA GLU A 50 10.58 -2.57 -4.72
C GLU A 50 9.25 -2.46 -3.99
N TYR A 51 9.22 -1.67 -2.92
CA TYR A 51 8.02 -1.46 -2.12
C TYR A 51 8.01 -0.09 -1.45
N LYS A 52 6.82 0.41 -1.15
CA LYS A 52 6.62 1.65 -0.41
C LYS A 52 6.27 1.33 1.03
N ASP A 53 7.02 1.84 2.00
CA ASP A 53 6.70 1.63 3.41
C ASP A 53 5.47 2.46 3.87
N SER A 54 5.05 2.26 5.12
CA SER A 54 3.93 2.99 5.73
C SER A 54 4.16 4.50 5.85
N GLU A 55 5.40 4.96 5.84
CA GLU A 55 5.77 6.38 5.86
C GLU A 55 5.75 7.00 4.46
N GLY A 56 5.53 6.16 3.43
CA GLY A 56 5.44 6.55 2.04
C GLY A 56 6.79 6.64 1.33
N LYS A 57 7.85 6.08 1.93
CA LYS A 57 9.20 6.04 1.36
C LYS A 57 9.39 4.78 0.52
N GLU A 58 10.02 4.96 -0.63
CA GLU A 58 10.40 3.86 -1.52
C GLU A 58 11.62 3.13 -0.93
N ASN A 59 11.53 1.81 -0.82
CA ASN A 59 12.58 0.94 -0.33
C ASN A 59 12.72 -0.28 -1.24
N GLN A 60 13.84 -1.00 -1.07
CA GLN A 60 14.15 -2.18 -1.87
C GLN A 60 14.73 -3.27 -0.96
N ILE A 61 14.45 -4.53 -1.29
CA ILE A 61 15.01 -5.72 -0.63
C ILE A 61 15.36 -6.77 -1.69
N PRO A 62 16.49 -7.49 -1.59
CA PRO A 62 16.80 -8.58 -2.51
C PRO A 62 15.69 -9.65 -2.54
N ILE A 63 15.33 -10.15 -3.71
CA ILE A 63 14.31 -11.22 -3.81
C ILE A 63 14.73 -12.49 -3.06
N GLU A 64 16.04 -12.74 -2.94
CA GLU A 64 16.58 -13.87 -2.19
C GLU A 64 16.38 -13.78 -0.68
N ASP A 65 16.12 -12.57 -0.14
CA ASP A 65 15.84 -12.35 1.28
C ASP A 65 14.34 -12.42 1.59
N VAL A 66 13.48 -12.47 0.57
CA VAL A 66 12.02 -12.53 0.71
C VAL A 66 11.56 -13.98 0.83
N SER A 67 10.84 -14.30 1.91
CA SER A 67 10.25 -15.62 2.11
C SER A 67 8.82 -15.71 1.55
N SER A 68 8.01 -14.66 1.73
CA SER A 68 6.67 -14.59 1.16
C SER A 68 6.12 -13.16 1.17
N ILE A 69 5.18 -12.87 0.27
CA ILE A 69 4.41 -11.63 0.25
C ILE A 69 2.94 -11.99 0.44
N LYS A 70 2.30 -11.34 1.41
CA LYS A 70 0.88 -11.56 1.74
C LYS A 70 0.13 -10.24 1.71
N GLU A 71 -1.08 -10.26 1.18
CA GLU A 71 -2.04 -9.17 1.33
C GLU A 71 -2.57 -9.17 2.76
N ARG A 72 -2.81 -7.97 3.32
CA ARG A 72 -3.40 -7.81 4.65
C ARG A 72 -4.90 -8.00 4.67
#